data_AF-A0A520B4L8-F1
#
_entry.id   AF-A0A520B4L8-F1
#
_cell.length_a   1.000
_cell.length_b   1.000
_cell.length_c   1.000
_cell.angle_alpha   90.00
_cell.angle_beta   90.00
_cell.angle_gamma   90.00
#
_symmetry.space_group_name_H-M   'P 1'
#
loop_
_entity.id
_entity.type
_entity.pdbx_description
1 polymer ?
#
loop_
_entity_poly.entity_id
_entity_poly.type
_entity_poly.pdbx_seq_one_letter_code
_entity_poly.pdbx_strand_id
1 'polypeptide(L)'
;MERGRLRLPSETIRGPAVTIAQNDIAIGALQLPQPYLLFLGDTTEGGYAKTAYGLRDWAPEKCLGEYRLAGASVTTGLQALSPADAAAAGARSMLIGVANGGGVIPPNWVPALIEALEAGLDLVSGMHVRLRDVPGLAEPAERLGRRLIDVRHPPEGLTVANGGKRSGKRLLTVGTDCALGKKYT
;
A
#
# COMPACT_ATOMS: atom_id res chain seq x y z
N MET A 1 69.42 -28.71 -3.27
CA MET A 1 69.53 -27.29 -3.69
C MET A 1 68.19 -26.62 -3.43
N GLU A 2 68.07 -26.03 -2.25
CA GLU A 2 66.90 -25.27 -1.79
C GLU A 2 66.74 -24.00 -2.63
N ARG A 3 65.54 -23.76 -3.15
CA ARG A 3 65.14 -22.44 -3.63
C ARG A 3 64.41 -21.74 -2.49
N GLY A 4 65.08 -20.74 -1.92
CA GLY A 4 64.59 -19.92 -0.82
C GLY A 4 63.26 -19.26 -1.15
N ARG A 5 62.29 -19.46 -0.24
CA ARG A 5 61.03 -18.73 -0.18
C ARG A 5 61.33 -17.28 0.22
N LEU A 6 61.19 -16.35 -0.71
CA LEU A 6 61.20 -14.92 -0.40
C LEU A 6 59.86 -14.60 0.31
N ARG A 7 59.89 -14.45 1.64
CA ARG A 7 58.76 -13.91 2.40
C ARG A 7 58.66 -12.41 2.15
N LEU A 8 57.57 -11.96 1.52
CA LEU A 8 57.21 -10.54 1.48
C LEU A 8 56.69 -10.13 2.88
N PRO A 9 57.03 -8.94 3.39
CA PRO A 9 56.50 -8.44 4.65
C PRO A 9 54.99 -8.18 4.52
N SER A 10 54.23 -8.65 5.50
CA SER A 10 52.80 -8.42 5.64
C SER A 10 52.53 -6.98 6.12
N GLU A 11 52.44 -6.04 5.19
CA GLU A 11 51.87 -4.72 5.52
C GLU A 11 50.35 -4.84 5.57
N THR A 12 49.83 -4.93 6.79
CA THR A 12 48.41 -4.73 7.06
C THR A 12 48.13 -3.24 6.93
N ILE A 13 47.67 -2.80 5.76
CA ILE A 13 47.09 -1.46 5.59
C ILE A 13 45.76 -1.46 6.35
N ARG A 14 45.80 -1.12 7.65
CA ARG A 14 44.61 -0.72 8.41
C ARG A 14 44.23 0.68 7.93
N GLY A 15 43.47 0.75 6.83
CA GLY A 15 42.66 1.94 6.56
C GLY A 15 41.72 2.21 7.74
N PRO A 16 41.31 3.46 7.96
CA PRO A 16 40.38 3.76 9.05
C PRO A 16 39.16 2.85 8.89
N ALA A 17 38.73 2.24 9.99
CA ALA A 17 37.46 1.56 10.03
C ALA A 17 36.40 2.61 9.67
N VAL A 18 35.96 2.59 8.42
CA VAL A 18 34.73 3.26 8.03
C VAL A 18 33.66 2.51 8.77
N THR A 19 33.27 3.04 9.93
CA THR A 19 32.00 2.72 10.55
C THR A 19 30.97 3.09 9.49
N ILE A 20 30.56 2.11 8.69
CA ILE A 20 29.31 2.19 7.95
C ILE A 20 28.27 2.24 9.08
N ALA A 21 27.92 3.47 9.48
CA ALA A 21 26.66 3.69 10.15
C ALA A 21 25.63 2.95 9.31
N GLN A 22 24.90 2.02 9.93
CA GLN A 22 23.79 1.30 9.32
C GLN A 22 22.66 2.30 9.03
N ASN A 23 22.90 3.19 8.08
CA ASN A 23 21.95 4.02 7.40
C ASN A 23 21.99 3.59 5.93
N ASP A 24 21.79 2.29 5.71
CA ASP A 24 21.21 1.84 4.45
C ASP A 24 19.83 2.47 4.40
N ILE A 25 19.71 3.52 3.58
CA ILE A 25 18.45 4.16 3.25
C ILE A 25 17.58 3.09 2.61
N ALA A 26 16.79 2.39 3.44
CA ALA A 26 15.55 1.84 2.97
C ALA A 26 14.77 3.05 2.45
N ILE A 27 14.59 3.12 1.13
CA ILE A 27 13.56 3.96 0.53
C ILE A 27 12.28 3.55 1.27
N GLY A 28 11.86 4.39 2.22
CA GLY A 28 11.00 4.00 3.33
C GLY A 28 9.74 3.34 2.80
N ALA A 29 9.61 2.03 3.00
CA ALA A 29 8.41 1.31 2.63
C ALA A 29 7.26 1.87 3.47
N LEU A 30 6.32 2.58 2.83
CA LEU A 30 5.11 3.10 3.46
C LEU A 30 4.45 2.00 4.29
N GLN A 31 4.45 2.15 5.61
CA GLN A 31 3.80 1.20 6.52
C GLN A 31 2.33 1.58 6.66
N LEU A 32 1.44 0.69 6.22
CA LEU A 32 0.00 0.90 6.27
C LEU A 32 -0.60 0.31 7.56
N PRO A 33 -1.58 1.00 8.19
CA PRO A 33 -2.33 0.47 9.33
C PRO A 33 -3.17 -0.74 8.93
N GLN A 34 -2.70 -1.93 9.29
CA GLN A 34 -3.37 -3.21 9.02
C GLN A 34 -3.76 -3.90 10.34
N PRO A 35 -4.78 -4.77 10.37
CA PRO A 35 -5.56 -5.26 9.23
C PRO A 35 -6.66 -4.28 8.76
N TYR A 36 -7.24 -4.56 7.60
CA TYR A 36 -8.11 -3.69 6.82
C TYR A 36 -9.58 -4.13 6.87
N LEU A 37 -10.48 -3.13 6.90
CA LEU A 37 -11.83 -3.24 6.36
C LEU A 37 -11.79 -2.84 4.87
N LEU A 38 -12.21 -3.71 3.96
CA LEU A 38 -12.23 -3.40 2.53
C LEU A 38 -13.52 -2.65 2.17
N PHE A 39 -13.41 -1.37 1.82
CA PHE A 39 -14.55 -0.57 1.37
C PHE A 39 -14.76 -0.72 -0.13
N LEU A 40 -15.96 -1.13 -0.53
CA LEU A 40 -16.34 -1.36 -1.93
C LEU A 40 -17.31 -0.28 -2.46
N GLY A 41 -17.72 0.68 -1.63
CA GLY A 41 -18.67 1.71 -2.02
C GLY A 41 -20.00 1.11 -2.50
N ASP A 42 -20.59 1.74 -3.49
CA ASP A 42 -21.78 1.32 -4.25
C ASP A 42 -21.43 0.59 -5.56
N THR A 43 -20.22 0.01 -5.64
CA THR A 43 -19.69 -0.56 -6.89
C THR A 43 -20.54 -1.73 -7.40
N THR A 44 -20.91 -1.67 -8.68
CA THR A 44 -21.66 -2.73 -9.38
C THR A 44 -20.86 -3.45 -10.46
N GLU A 45 -19.73 -2.87 -10.88
CA GLU A 45 -18.83 -3.45 -11.88
C GLU A 45 -17.60 -4.08 -11.22
N GLY A 46 -17.47 -5.40 -11.33
CA GLY A 46 -16.38 -6.16 -10.71
C GLY A 46 -14.98 -5.71 -11.15
N GLY A 47 -14.84 -5.18 -12.38
CA GLY A 47 -13.57 -4.66 -12.90
C GLY A 47 -12.96 -3.53 -12.06
N TYR A 48 -13.79 -2.77 -11.34
CA TYR A 48 -13.33 -1.69 -10.45
C TYR A 48 -12.81 -2.20 -9.11
N ALA A 49 -13.17 -3.40 -8.67
CA ALA A 49 -12.76 -3.96 -7.37
C ALA A 49 -11.41 -4.72 -7.41
N LYS A 50 -10.61 -4.53 -8.46
CA LYS A 50 -9.30 -5.20 -8.64
C LYS A 50 -8.34 -5.04 -7.46
N THR A 51 -8.46 -3.94 -6.70
CA THR A 51 -7.65 -3.68 -5.50
C THR A 51 -8.12 -4.59 -4.36
N ALA A 52 -9.43 -4.60 -4.07
CA ALA A 52 -10.02 -5.47 -3.06
C ALA A 52 -9.78 -6.96 -3.37
N TYR A 53 -10.02 -7.40 -4.60
CA TYR A 53 -9.71 -8.78 -5.03
C TYR A 53 -8.23 -9.11 -4.89
N GLY A 54 -7.35 -8.16 -5.26
CA GLY A 54 -5.92 -8.34 -5.05
C GLY A 54 -5.54 -8.56 -3.60
N LEU A 55 -6.08 -7.75 -2.69
CA LEU A 55 -5.79 -7.88 -1.26
C LEU A 55 -6.35 -9.19 -0.70
N ARG A 56 -7.58 -9.56 -1.05
CA ARG A 56 -8.17 -10.84 -0.65
C ARG A 56 -7.35 -12.03 -1.14
N ASP A 57 -6.91 -12.02 -2.40
CA ASP A 57 -6.25 -13.19 -2.99
C ASP A 57 -4.80 -13.35 -2.52
N TRP A 58 -4.09 -12.23 -2.31
CA TRP A 58 -2.63 -12.22 -2.05
C TRP A 58 -2.24 -11.88 -0.62
N ALA A 59 -3.13 -11.28 0.15
CA ALA A 59 -2.94 -10.97 1.57
C ALA A 59 -4.24 -11.10 2.37
N PRO A 60 -4.94 -12.26 2.29
CA PRO A 60 -6.22 -12.47 2.97
C PRO A 60 -6.14 -12.24 4.48
N GLU A 61 -5.00 -12.55 5.10
CA GLU A 61 -4.74 -12.36 6.53
C GLU A 61 -4.78 -10.88 6.97
N LYS A 62 -4.67 -9.96 6.01
CA LYS A 62 -4.78 -8.52 6.25
C LYS A 62 -6.20 -8.01 6.06
N CYS A 63 -7.16 -8.82 5.63
CA CYS A 63 -8.52 -8.39 5.29
C CYS A 63 -9.51 -8.99 6.29
N LEU A 64 -10.08 -8.18 7.18
CA LEU A 64 -11.05 -8.66 8.19
C LEU A 64 -12.47 -8.80 7.64
N GLY A 65 -12.83 -7.97 6.67
CA GLY A 65 -14.20 -7.93 6.15
C GLY A 65 -14.34 -6.96 5.00
N GLU A 66 -15.57 -6.84 4.51
CA GLU A 66 -15.96 -5.87 3.50
C GLU A 66 -17.06 -4.94 4.01
N TYR A 67 -17.05 -3.71 3.52
CA TYR A 67 -18.12 -2.73 3.74
C TYR A 67 -18.62 -2.19 2.40
N ARG A 68 -19.94 -2.23 2.23
CA ARG A 68 -20.65 -1.93 0.98
C ARG A 68 -21.78 -0.95 1.26
N LEU A 69 -21.97 0.01 0.36
CA LEU A 69 -23.11 0.91 0.38
C LEU A 69 -24.33 0.28 -0.29
N ALA A 70 -25.49 0.90 -0.05
CA ALA A 70 -26.73 0.53 -0.73
C ALA A 70 -26.54 0.57 -2.27
N GLY A 71 -27.04 -0.46 -2.96
CA GLY A 71 -26.93 -0.59 -4.41
C GLY A 71 -25.67 -1.31 -4.90
N ALA A 72 -24.69 -1.58 -4.05
CA ALA A 72 -23.52 -2.39 -4.43
C ALA A 72 -23.92 -3.83 -4.77
N SER A 73 -23.50 -4.32 -5.94
CA SER A 73 -23.60 -5.76 -6.30
C SER A 73 -22.26 -6.48 -6.22
N VAL A 74 -21.15 -5.74 -6.16
CA VAL A 74 -19.81 -6.31 -6.03
C VAL A 74 -19.54 -6.73 -4.60
N THR A 75 -18.95 -7.92 -4.43
CA THR A 75 -18.48 -8.46 -3.16
C THR A 75 -17.12 -9.13 -3.37
N THR A 76 -16.29 -9.11 -2.33
CA THR A 76 -15.07 -9.92 -2.21
C THR A 76 -15.37 -11.33 -1.68
N GLY A 77 -16.54 -11.55 -1.10
CA GLY A 77 -16.91 -12.78 -0.40
C GLY A 77 -16.45 -12.82 1.06
N LEU A 78 -15.84 -11.75 1.57
CA LEU A 78 -15.52 -11.61 2.99
C LEU A 78 -16.77 -11.31 3.82
N GLN A 79 -16.67 -11.48 5.14
CA GLN A 79 -17.72 -11.10 6.06
C GLN A 79 -18.09 -9.62 5.90
N ALA A 80 -19.38 -9.32 5.81
CA ALA A 80 -19.88 -7.95 5.84
C ALA A 80 -19.76 -7.40 7.27
N LEU A 81 -19.03 -6.29 7.42
CA LEU A 81 -18.83 -5.61 8.70
C LEU A 81 -19.14 -4.12 8.56
N SER A 82 -19.78 -3.55 9.58
CA SER A 82 -19.78 -2.09 9.74
C SER A 82 -18.38 -1.60 10.13
N PRO A 83 -18.04 -0.32 9.95
CA PRO A 83 -16.78 0.23 10.45
C PRO A 83 -16.59 0.02 11.96
N ALA A 84 -17.66 0.14 12.76
CA ALA A 84 -17.62 -0.11 14.20
C ALA A 84 -17.30 -1.58 14.52
N ASP A 85 -17.98 -2.53 13.87
CA ASP A 85 -17.72 -3.96 14.08
C ASP A 85 -16.32 -4.35 13.63
N ALA A 86 -15.85 -3.80 12.51
CA ALA A 86 -14.50 -4.03 12.02
C ALA A 86 -13.44 -3.49 12.99
N ALA A 87 -13.63 -2.29 13.54
CA ALA A 87 -12.75 -1.72 14.55
C ALA A 87 -12.72 -2.59 15.83
N ALA A 88 -13.90 -3.05 16.29
CA ALA A 88 -14.01 -3.97 17.42
C ALA A 88 -13.32 -5.32 17.16
N ALA A 89 -13.36 -5.80 15.92
CA ALA A 89 -12.64 -7.00 15.46
C ALA A 89 -11.12 -6.77 15.25
N GLY A 90 -10.63 -5.54 15.43
CA GLY A 90 -9.21 -5.19 15.38
C GLY A 90 -8.73 -4.54 14.07
N ALA A 91 -9.63 -4.15 13.17
CA ALA A 91 -9.26 -3.36 12.00
C ALA A 91 -8.57 -2.06 12.44
N ARG A 92 -7.53 -1.67 11.70
CA ARG A 92 -6.78 -0.43 11.94
C ARG A 92 -7.07 0.63 10.90
N SER A 93 -7.53 0.22 9.73
CA SER A 93 -7.98 1.16 8.69
C SER A 93 -9.08 0.58 7.83
N MET A 94 -9.80 1.49 7.19
CA MET A 94 -10.66 1.18 6.07
C MET A 94 -9.93 1.54 4.77
N LEU A 95 -9.78 0.55 3.88
CA LEU A 95 -9.08 0.69 2.61
C LEU A 95 -10.09 0.73 1.46
N ILE A 96 -10.03 1.78 0.64
CA ILE A 96 -10.86 1.91 -0.56
C ILE A 96 -10.40 0.89 -1.60
N GLY A 97 -11.12 -0.22 -1.68
CA GLY A 97 -10.78 -1.40 -2.47
C GLY A 97 -11.28 -1.36 -3.92
N VAL A 98 -11.88 -0.25 -4.32
CA VAL A 98 -12.50 -0.03 -5.62
C VAL A 98 -11.93 1.24 -6.29
N ALA A 99 -11.90 1.25 -7.62
CA ALA A 99 -11.49 2.41 -8.40
C ALA A 99 -12.37 2.55 -9.64
N ASN A 100 -13.33 3.48 -9.60
CA ASN A 100 -14.22 3.81 -10.71
C ASN A 100 -13.50 4.51 -11.88
N GLY A 101 -14.20 4.65 -13.00
CA GLY A 101 -13.76 5.49 -14.12
C GLY A 101 -13.45 6.92 -13.62
N GLY A 102 -12.22 7.38 -13.84
CA GLY A 102 -11.73 8.68 -13.36
C GLY A 102 -11.09 8.68 -11.97
N GLY A 103 -11.26 7.63 -11.17
CA GLY A 103 -10.65 7.49 -9.84
C GLY A 103 -11.03 8.62 -8.87
N VAL A 104 -12.29 9.05 -8.92
CA VAL A 104 -12.88 10.06 -8.04
C VAL A 104 -13.56 9.39 -6.85
N ILE A 105 -13.63 10.09 -5.71
CA ILE A 105 -14.41 9.66 -4.56
C ILE A 105 -15.80 10.31 -4.67
N PRO A 106 -16.87 9.54 -4.92
CA PRO A 106 -18.22 10.07 -5.02
C PRO A 106 -18.69 10.71 -3.70
N PRO A 107 -19.48 11.81 -3.74
CA PRO A 107 -19.98 12.46 -2.53
C PRO A 107 -20.79 11.54 -1.62
N ASN A 108 -21.51 10.56 -2.17
CA ASN A 108 -22.29 9.60 -1.38
C ASN A 108 -21.41 8.62 -0.57
N TRP A 109 -20.10 8.55 -0.82
CA TRP A 109 -19.19 7.74 0.00
C TRP A 109 -18.73 8.49 1.25
N VAL A 110 -18.75 9.83 1.26
CA VAL A 110 -18.23 10.66 2.35
C VAL A 110 -18.83 10.29 3.71
N PRO A 111 -20.16 10.05 3.87
CA PRO A 111 -20.72 9.63 5.15
C PRO A 111 -20.10 8.35 5.71
N ALA A 112 -19.89 7.34 4.85
CA ALA A 112 -19.26 6.07 5.25
C ALA A 112 -17.76 6.22 5.56
N LEU A 113 -17.07 7.12 4.86
CA LEU A 113 -15.68 7.45 5.17
C LEU A 113 -15.57 8.15 6.53
N ILE A 114 -16.49 9.05 6.87
CA ILE A 114 -16.56 9.70 8.18
C ILE A 114 -16.90 8.68 9.27
N GLU A 115 -17.87 7.79 9.03
CA GLU A 115 -18.24 6.70 9.95
C GLU A 115 -17.01 5.84 10.33
N ALA A 116 -16.15 5.53 9.36
CA ALA A 116 -14.91 4.80 9.63
C ALA A 116 -13.92 5.60 10.49
N LEU A 117 -13.76 6.90 10.23
CA LEU A 117 -12.93 7.77 11.08
C LEU A 117 -13.45 7.80 12.52
N GLU A 118 -14.77 7.92 12.70
CA GLU A 118 -15.44 7.94 14.00
C GLU A 118 -15.32 6.60 14.74
N ALA A 119 -15.33 5.48 14.01
CA ALA A 119 -15.03 4.16 14.55
C ALA A 119 -13.55 3.96 14.93
N GLY A 120 -12.68 4.95 14.68
CA GLY A 120 -11.27 4.91 15.02
C GLY A 120 -10.35 4.37 13.93
N LEU A 121 -10.87 4.11 12.72
CA LEU A 121 -10.10 3.61 11.59
C LEU A 121 -9.38 4.75 10.86
N ASP A 122 -8.14 4.51 10.45
CA ASP A 122 -7.49 5.35 9.44
C ASP A 122 -8.12 5.09 8.05
N LEU A 123 -7.94 5.98 7.08
CA LEU A 123 -8.37 5.78 5.70
C LEU A 123 -7.17 5.57 4.76
N VAL A 124 -7.25 4.56 3.91
CA VAL A 124 -6.23 4.24 2.90
C VAL A 124 -6.85 4.27 1.50
N SER A 125 -6.26 5.03 0.59
CA SER A 125 -6.79 5.23 -0.77
C SER A 125 -5.70 5.13 -1.83
N GLY A 126 -6.01 4.40 -2.91
CA GLY A 126 -5.25 4.40 -4.16
C GLY A 126 -5.88 5.25 -5.27
N MET A 127 -6.87 6.09 -4.93
CA MET A 127 -7.62 6.90 -5.88
C MET A 127 -6.77 8.01 -6.50
N HIS A 128 -7.27 8.64 -7.57
CA HIS A 128 -6.60 9.82 -8.15
C HIS A 128 -6.79 11.06 -7.27
N VAL A 129 -7.97 11.21 -6.69
CA VAL A 129 -8.27 12.29 -5.75
C VAL A 129 -7.63 11.98 -4.40
N ARG A 130 -6.95 12.98 -3.82
CA ARG A 130 -6.38 12.88 -2.47
C ARG A 130 -7.50 12.87 -1.46
N LEU A 131 -7.42 11.99 -0.45
CA LEU A 131 -8.42 11.94 0.62
C LEU A 131 -8.62 13.31 1.31
N ARG A 132 -7.52 14.03 1.56
CA ARG A 132 -7.57 15.36 2.20
C ARG A 132 -8.27 16.44 1.35
N ASP A 133 -8.34 16.23 0.03
CA ASP A 133 -8.94 17.19 -0.90
C ASP A 133 -10.44 16.87 -1.12
N VAL A 134 -10.97 15.80 -0.51
CA VAL A 134 -12.40 15.47 -0.52
C VAL A 134 -13.13 16.39 0.47
N PRO A 135 -14.15 17.16 0.01
CA PRO A 135 -14.91 18.04 0.88
C PRO A 135 -15.52 17.30 2.07
N GLY A 136 -15.33 17.84 3.27
CA GLY A 136 -15.88 17.30 4.51
C GLY A 136 -15.08 16.15 5.14
N LEU A 137 -13.95 15.73 4.55
CA LEU A 137 -13.19 14.59 5.09
C LEU A 137 -11.97 15.00 5.95
N ALA A 138 -11.28 16.08 5.59
CA ALA A 138 -10.06 16.51 6.28
C ALA A 138 -10.30 16.94 7.73
N GLU A 139 -11.32 17.75 7.98
CA GLU A 139 -11.63 18.27 9.32
C GLU A 139 -12.01 17.15 10.32
N PRO A 140 -12.91 16.19 10.00
CA PRO A 140 -13.15 15.06 10.88
C PRO A 140 -11.91 14.23 11.17
N ALA A 141 -11.07 13.98 10.16
CA ALA A 141 -9.85 13.21 10.35
C ALA A 141 -8.87 13.89 11.32
N GLU A 142 -8.69 15.21 11.20
CA GLU A 142 -7.87 16.00 12.12
C GLU A 142 -8.45 15.99 13.54
N ARG A 143 -9.74 16.28 13.68
CA ARG A 143 -10.44 16.30 14.98
C ARG A 143 -10.37 14.96 15.71
N LEU A 144 -10.44 13.85 14.98
CA LEU A 144 -10.39 12.48 15.52
C LEU A 144 -8.96 11.92 15.61
N GLY A 145 -7.95 12.69 15.20
CA GLY A 145 -6.56 12.25 15.16
C GLY A 145 -6.34 11.00 14.31
N ARG A 146 -7.07 10.89 13.19
CA ARG A 146 -7.00 9.77 12.22
C ARG A 146 -6.18 10.17 11.01
N ARG A 147 -5.57 9.19 10.36
CA ARG A 147 -4.72 9.40 9.18
C ARG A 147 -5.51 9.21 7.88
N LEU A 148 -5.27 10.11 6.94
CA LEU A 148 -5.67 9.99 5.54
C LEU A 148 -4.43 9.63 4.72
N ILE A 149 -4.38 8.41 4.18
CA ILE A 149 -3.18 7.82 3.56
C ILE A 149 -3.42 7.57 2.06
N ASP A 150 -2.77 8.37 1.22
CA ASP A 150 -2.84 8.25 -0.25
C ASP A 150 -1.65 7.44 -0.79
N VAL A 151 -1.86 6.20 -1.21
CA VAL A 151 -0.77 5.31 -1.67
C VAL A 151 -0.29 5.58 -3.10
N ARG A 152 -1.01 6.45 -3.82
CA ARG A 152 -0.70 6.79 -5.21
C ARG A 152 0.35 7.89 -5.36
N HIS A 153 0.61 8.66 -4.30
CA HIS A 153 1.60 9.72 -4.36
C HIS A 153 3.01 9.16 -4.19
N PRO A 154 3.91 9.40 -5.15
CA PRO A 154 5.29 8.96 -5.02
C PRO A 154 6.00 9.74 -3.88
N PRO A 155 7.01 9.14 -3.25
CA PRO A 155 7.87 9.86 -2.32
C PRO A 155 8.62 10.99 -3.04
N GLU A 156 8.99 12.02 -2.28
CA GLU A 156 9.83 13.10 -2.78
C GLU A 156 11.27 12.61 -3.06
N GLY A 157 12.02 13.38 -3.86
CA GLY A 157 13.43 13.12 -4.08
C GLY A 157 13.75 11.95 -5.03
N LEU A 158 12.76 11.46 -5.79
CA LEU A 158 13.02 10.49 -6.86
C LEU A 158 13.91 11.10 -7.96
N THR A 159 15.08 10.50 -8.19
CA THR A 159 15.99 10.88 -9.26
C THR A 159 15.73 10.09 -10.54
N VAL A 160 16.18 10.61 -11.69
CA VAL A 160 16.15 9.87 -12.97
C VAL A 160 16.93 8.56 -12.85
N ALA A 161 16.40 7.47 -13.42
CA ALA A 161 17.06 6.18 -13.41
C ALA A 161 18.39 6.20 -14.19
N ASN A 162 19.45 5.62 -13.62
CA ASN A 162 20.80 5.62 -14.19
C ASN A 162 21.21 4.33 -14.91
N GLY A 163 20.32 3.33 -15.00
CA GLY A 163 20.59 2.06 -15.66
C GLY A 163 21.66 1.19 -14.98
N GLY A 164 22.02 1.48 -13.73
CA GLY A 164 23.02 0.73 -12.97
C GLY A 164 22.72 -0.77 -12.92
N LYS A 165 23.75 -1.60 -13.17
CA LYS A 165 23.61 -3.06 -13.15
C LYS A 165 23.31 -3.53 -11.73
N ARG A 166 22.31 -4.41 -11.60
CA ARG A 166 21.97 -5.11 -10.35
C ARG A 166 22.42 -6.56 -10.46
N SER A 167 22.89 -7.13 -9.35
CA SER A 167 23.11 -8.57 -9.23
C SER A 167 21.77 -9.33 -9.25
N GLY A 168 21.80 -10.60 -9.67
CA GLY A 168 20.61 -11.47 -9.70
C GLY A 168 19.79 -11.41 -11.01
N LYS A 169 18.83 -12.33 -11.13
CA LYS A 169 17.87 -12.38 -12.25
C LYS A 169 16.73 -11.41 -11.98
N ARG A 170 16.22 -10.76 -13.04
CA ARG A 170 15.10 -9.82 -12.99
C ARG A 170 14.05 -10.30 -13.98
N LEU A 171 12.87 -10.62 -13.48
CA LEU A 171 11.74 -11.06 -14.28
C LEU A 171 10.69 -9.95 -14.25
N LEU A 172 10.24 -9.52 -15.43
CA LEU A 172 9.17 -8.55 -15.61
C LEU A 172 8.07 -9.22 -16.39
N THR A 173 6.87 -9.29 -15.81
CA THR A 173 5.69 -9.74 -16.54
C THR A 173 5.23 -8.64 -17.49
N VAL A 174 5.11 -9.00 -18.77
CA VAL A 174 4.58 -8.13 -19.83
C VAL A 174 3.34 -8.80 -20.43
N GLY A 175 2.43 -8.01 -20.98
CA GLY A 175 1.18 -8.50 -21.55
C GLY A 175 0.70 -7.61 -22.67
N THR A 176 -0.19 -8.13 -23.51
CA THR A 176 -0.71 -7.45 -24.69
C THR A 176 -1.66 -6.30 -24.36
N ASP A 177 -2.24 -6.28 -23.16
CA ASP A 177 -3.13 -5.22 -22.68
C ASP A 177 -3.14 -5.10 -21.14
N CYS A 178 -3.86 -4.11 -20.62
CA CYS A 178 -4.17 -3.89 -19.21
C CYS A 178 -5.12 -4.95 -18.63
N ALA A 179 -5.08 -5.14 -17.30
CA ALA A 179 -5.94 -6.07 -16.56
C ALA A 179 -5.93 -7.56 -16.98
N LEU A 180 -5.06 -7.99 -17.92
CA LEU A 180 -4.94 -9.39 -18.37
C LEU A 180 -4.06 -10.29 -17.47
N GLY A 181 -4.10 -10.11 -16.15
CA GLY A 181 -3.42 -11.05 -15.24
C GLY A 181 -1.90 -10.90 -15.06
N LYS A 182 -1.27 -9.81 -15.54
CA LYS A 182 0.17 -9.53 -15.29
C LYS A 182 0.56 -9.59 -13.80
N LYS A 183 -0.37 -9.27 -12.89
CA LYS A 183 -0.21 -9.36 -11.43
C LYS A 183 -0.31 -10.80 -10.91
N TYR A 184 -0.98 -11.69 -11.64
CA TYR A 184 -1.28 -13.07 -11.25
C TYR A 184 -0.36 -14.11 -11.92
N THR A 185 0.62 -13.66 -12.72
CA THR A 185 1.65 -14.49 -13.37
C THR A 185 2.96 -14.36 -12.62
#